data_AF-A0A1G1DEU6-F1
#
_entry.id   AF-A0A1G1DEU6-F1
#
_cell.length_a   1.000
_cell.length_b   1.000
_cell.length_c   1.000
_cell.angle_alpha   90.00
_cell.angle_beta   90.00
_cell.angle_gamma   90.00
#
_symmetry.space_group_name_H-M   'P 1'
#
loop_
_entity.id
_entity.type
_entity.pdbx_description
1 polymer ?
#
loop_
_entity_poly.entity_id
_entity_poly.type
_entity_poly.pdbx_seq_one_letter_code
_entity_poly.pdbx_strand_id
1 'polypeptide(L)' 'MKKTLNVKDVKVIKTARVSDGWEAEAEVYEESSFIKSLGLPTRVQDRNIYAVKLADNLEIQSYDRREKAGITE' A
#
# COMPACT_ATOMS: atom_id res chain seq x y z
N MET A 1 -10.00 5.94 12.77
CA MET A 1 -10.87 5.90 11.56
C MET A 1 -10.21 4.95 10.56
N LYS A 2 -10.86 3.85 10.16
CA LYS A 2 -10.32 2.97 9.12
C LYS A 2 -10.30 3.77 7.82
N LYS A 3 -9.11 4.05 7.28
CA LYS A 3 -8.97 4.67 5.95
C LYS A 3 -9.10 3.53 4.94
N THR A 4 -9.80 3.76 3.84
CA THR A 4 -9.94 2.78 2.75
C THR A 4 -9.31 3.40 1.51
N LEU A 5 -8.38 2.68 0.89
CA LEU A 5 -7.77 3.10 -0.38
C LEU A 5 -8.66 2.60 -1.53
N ASN A 6 -9.13 3.52 -2.37
CA ASN A 6 -9.87 3.16 -3.58
C ASN A 6 -8.88 2.98 -4.74
N VAL A 7 -8.46 1.75 -4.97
CA VAL A 7 -7.41 1.38 -5.92
C VAL A 7 -7.89 0.24 -6.80
N LYS A 8 -7.44 0.22 -8.05
CA LYS A 8 -7.84 -0.81 -9.01
C LYS A 8 -7.05 -2.11 -8.82
N ASP A 9 -5.76 -1.99 -8.51
CA ASP A 9 -4.84 -3.11 -8.51
C ASP A 9 -4.00 -3.14 -7.23
N VAL A 10 -3.98 -4.33 -6.61
CA VAL A 10 -3.19 -4.66 -5.42
C VAL A 10 -2.55 -6.02 -5.62
N LYS A 11 -1.26 -6.14 -5.29
CA LYS A 11 -0.51 -7.38 -5.31
C LYS A 11 0.15 -7.62 -3.96
N VAL A 12 -0.17 -8.74 -3.31
CA VAL A 12 0.57 -9.18 -2.12
C VAL A 12 1.93 -9.73 -2.56
N ILE A 13 3.01 -9.17 -2.03
CA ILE A 13 4.40 -9.51 -2.41
C ILE A 13 5.15 -10.27 -1.33
N LYS A 14 4.69 -10.17 -0.06
CA LYS A 14 5.25 -10.93 1.06
C LYS A 14 4.16 -11.19 2.09
N THR A 15 4.21 -12.35 2.73
CA THR A 15 3.41 -12.68 3.92
C THR A 15 4.26 -13.40 4.94
N ALA A 16 4.00 -13.16 6.22
CA ALA A 16 4.65 -13.85 7.33
C ALA A 16 3.64 -14.03 8.47
N ARG A 17 3.60 -15.24 9.03
CA ARG A 17 2.87 -15.50 10.28
C ARG A 17 3.69 -14.93 11.44
N VAL A 18 3.05 -14.19 12.32
CA VAL A 18 3.64 -13.68 13.58
C VAL A 18 2.84 -14.20 14.78
N SER A 19 3.27 -13.89 16.00
CA SER A 19 2.61 -14.38 17.22
C SER A 19 1.13 -13.98 17.30
N ASP A 20 0.80 -12.76 16.84
CA ASP A 20 -0.53 -12.16 17.01
C ASP A 20 -1.29 -12.00 15.67
N GLY A 21 -1.00 -12.85 14.68
CA GLY A 21 -1.68 -12.85 13.38
C GLY A 21 -0.72 -12.91 12.20
N TRP A 22 -0.89 -12.00 11.23
CA TRP A 22 -0.03 -11.95 10.05
C TRP A 22 0.44 -10.55 9.74
N GLU A 23 1.62 -10.49 9.15
CA GLU A 23 2.13 -9.31 8.46
C GLU A 23 2.23 -9.61 6.97
N ALA A 24 1.79 -8.65 6.15
CA ALA A 24 1.90 -8.71 4.71
C ALA A 24 2.52 -7.44 4.14
N GLU A 25 3.20 -7.57 3.01
CA GLU A 25 3.57 -6.43 2.18
C GLU A 25 2.75 -6.47 0.90
N ALA A 26 2.11 -5.35 0.57
CA ALA A 26 1.28 -5.19 -0.60
C ALA A 26 1.81 -4.06 -1.48
N GLU A 27 2.01 -4.37 -2.76
CA GLU A 27 2.23 -3.40 -3.81
C GLU A 27 0.87 -2.87 -4.28
N VAL A 28 0.66 -1.56 -4.19
CA VAL A 28 -0.59 -0.89 -4.49
C VAL A 28 -0.34 0.16 -5.57
N TYR A 29 -1.15 0.13 -6.63
CA TYR A 29 -1.09 1.08 -7.73
C TYR A 29 -2.16 2.15 -7.55
N GLU A 30 -1.72 3.37 -7.24
CA GLU A 30 -2.58 4.51 -6.96
C GLU A 30 -2.44 5.55 -8.09
N GLU A 31 -3.51 6.25 -8.45
CA GLU A 31 -3.38 7.36 -9.40
C GLU A 31 -2.45 8.44 -8.84
N SER A 32 -1.52 8.93 -9.65
CA SER A 32 -0.52 9.87 -9.16
C SER A 32 -1.15 11.21 -8.76
N SER A 33 -1.11 11.53 -7.47
CA SER A 33 -1.62 12.80 -6.93
C SER A 33 -0.89 14.00 -7.52
N PHE A 34 0.40 13.86 -7.83
CA PHE A 34 1.19 14.90 -8.48
C PHE A 34 0.68 15.17 -9.89
N ILE A 35 0.54 14.13 -10.72
CA ILE A 35 0.06 14.31 -12.09
C ILE A 35 -1.38 14.80 -12.14
N LYS A 36 -2.23 14.34 -11.21
CA LYS A 36 -3.59 14.88 -11.03
C LYS A 36 -3.57 16.37 -10.73
N SER A 37 -2.67 16.83 -9.84
CA SER A 37 -2.58 18.25 -9.49
C SER A 37 -2.18 19.13 -10.67
N LEU A 38 -1.50 18.56 -11.68
CA LEU A 38 -1.13 19.24 -12.92
C LEU A 38 -2.27 19.27 -13.96
N GLY A 39 -3.40 18.61 -13.71
CA GLY A 39 -4.54 18.57 -14.62
C GLY A 39 -4.29 17.79 -15.92
N LEU A 40 -3.24 16.96 -15.97
CA LEU A 40 -2.89 16.22 -17.18
C LEU A 40 -3.79 14.97 -17.32
N PRO A 41 -4.41 14.75 -18.49
CA PRO A 41 -5.28 13.60 -18.74
C PRO A 41 -4.43 12.35 -19.00
N THR A 42 -3.77 11.83 -17.96
CA THR A 42 -2.93 10.64 -18.05
C THR A 42 -3.41 9.54 -17.12
N ARG A 43 -2.98 8.31 -17.38
CA ARG A 43 -3.25 7.12 -16.55
C ARG A 43 -2.05 6.74 -15.69
N VAL A 44 -1.17 7.69 -15.39
CA VAL A 44 0.04 7.42 -14.62
C VAL A 44 -0.33 7.02 -13.20
N GLN A 45 0.19 5.88 -12.77
CA GLN A 45 -0.01 5.34 -11.43
C GLN A 45 1.32 5.30 -10.68
N ASP A 46 1.27 5.72 -9.41
CA ASP A 46 2.35 5.54 -8.47
C ASP A 46 2.26 4.14 -7.86
N ARG A 47 3.37 3.43 -7.88
CA ARG A 47 3.54 2.13 -7.23
C ARG A 47 4.05 2.35 -5.81
N ASN A 48 3.22 2.00 -4.83
CA ASN A 48 3.51 2.16 -3.41
C ASN A 48 3.53 0.81 -2.70
N ILE A 49 4.38 0.67 -1.69
CA ILE A 49 4.45 -0.54 -0.87
C ILE A 49 3.80 -0.23 0.47
N TYR A 50 2.90 -1.10 0.90
CA TYR A 50 2.22 -1.02 2.18
C TYR A 50 2.61 -2.19 3.07
N ALA A 51 2.95 -1.90 4.32
CA ALA A 51 2.96 -2.90 5.37
C ALA A 51 1.53 -3.04 5.90
N VAL A 52 1.01 -4.26 5.96
CA VAL A 52 -0.37 -4.56 6.36
C VAL A 52 -0.34 -5.53 7.53
N LYS A 53 -1.04 -5.19 8.62
CA LYS A 53 -1.27 -6.07 9.77
C LYS A 53 -2.65 -6.70 9.67
N LEU A 54 -2.68 -8.02 9.78
CA LEU A 54 -3.90 -8.82 9.67
C LEU A 54 -4.09 -9.63 10.95
N ALA A 55 -5.34 -9.76 11.37
CA ALA A 55 -5.73 -10.71 12.40
C ALA A 55 -5.64 -12.16 11.89
N ASP A 56 -5.87 -13.14 12.78
CA ASP A 56 -5.87 -14.57 12.43
C ASP A 56 -6.91 -14.96 11.38
N ASN A 57 -8.05 -14.28 11.38
CA ASN A 57 -9.12 -14.43 10.39
C ASN A 57 -8.84 -13.65 9.08
N LEU A 58 -7.62 -13.12 8.91
CA LEU A 58 -7.18 -12.30 7.78
C LEU A 58 -7.89 -10.94 7.65
N GLU A 59 -8.61 -10.48 8.68
CA GLU A 59 -9.14 -9.12 8.71
C GLU A 59 -8.02 -8.09 8.88
N ILE A 60 -8.08 -7.01 8.10
CA ILE A 60 -7.11 -5.90 8.20
C ILE A 60 -7.31 -5.18 9.53
N GLN A 61 -6.25 -5.16 10.34
CA GLN A 61 -6.18 -4.38 11.57
C GLN A 61 -5.62 -2.98 11.29
N SER A 62 -4.51 -2.89 10.55
CA SER A 62 -3.88 -1.62 10.16
C SER A 62 -3.05 -1.77 8.89
N TYR A 63 -2.70 -0.64 8.28
CA TYR A 63 -1.74 -0.59 7.19
C TYR A 63 -1.01 0.76 7.16
N ASP A 64 0.24 0.75 6.73
CA ASP A 64 1.07 1.94 6.61
C ASP A 64 1.84 1.91 5.29
N ARG A 65 1.88 3.05 4.59
CA ARG A 65 2.70 3.18 3.38
C ARG A 65 4.16 3.18 3.84
N ARG A 66 4.97 2.26 3.31
CA ARG A 66 6.42 2.33 3.49
C ARG A 66 6.94 3.49 2.66
N GLU A 67 7.68 4.38 3.30
CA GLU A 67 8.50 5.34 2.57
C GLU A 67 9.42 4.55 1.65
N LYS A 68 9.55 4.99 0.39
CA LYS A 68 10.68 4.53 -0.41
C LYS A 68 11.90 4.94 0.39
N ALA A 69 12.73 4.00 0.81
CA ALA A 69 14.03 4.32 1.35
C ALA A 69 14.69 5.24 0.33
N GLY A 70 14.73 6.54 0.66
CA GLY A 70 15.53 7.48 -0.09
C GLY A 70 16.93 6.90 -0.08
N ILE A 71 17.55 6.80 -1.25
CA ILE A 71 18.99 6.62 -1.31
C ILE A 71 19.53 7.89 -0.65
N THR A 72 19.86 7.81 0.64
CA THR A 72 20.66 8.82 1.30
C THR A 72 22.05 8.63 0.73
N GLU A 73 22.43 9.51 -0.20
CA GLU A 73 23.81 9.65 -0.68
C GLU A 73 24.77 10.03 0.46
#